data_AF-A0A0R2KTU7-F1
#
_entry.id   AF-A0A0R2KTU7-F1
#
_cell.length_a   1.000
_cell.length_b   1.000
_cell.length_c   1.000
_cell.angle_alpha   90.00
_cell.angle_beta   90.00
_cell.angle_gamma   90.00
#
_symmetry.space_group_name_H-M   'P 1'
#
loop_
_entity.id
_entity.type
_entity.pdbx_description
1 polymer ?
#
loop_
_entity_poly.entity_id
_entity_poly.type
_entity_poly.pdbx_seq_one_letter_code
_entity_poly.pdbx_strand_id
1 'polypeptide(L)'
;MSEKIIKSADRVKNIGEVFTPQKTVDFMLDQPEIKAKVNSLTATFLEPSAGEGAFLVEILKRKLLYAKTQANGKKDLQNKFLQALSTLYGIELMEDNVEMLVMNMVNTFRDAYFNTFSLEEQNQKILKSANVIISANMAQGNALTRKTATGNPIVFSEWKPVGKSKVQRTEYTFDSIVEGSGPTGTVQEHSEQLDLFADFDAEPEETKAIKYIPVKWEDVYKQLKA
;
A
#
# COMPACT_ATOMS: atom_id res chain seq x y z
N MET A 1 27.32 -15.11 1.80
CA MET A 1 27.60 -13.79 1.19
C MET A 1 27.19 -12.72 2.19
N SER A 2 28.03 -11.71 2.42
CA SER A 2 27.65 -10.56 3.25
C SER A 2 26.51 -9.79 2.57
N GLU A 3 25.53 -9.34 3.36
CA GLU A 3 24.42 -8.53 2.89
C GLU A 3 24.92 -7.21 2.29
N LYS A 4 24.38 -6.80 1.14
CA LYS A 4 24.72 -5.52 0.51
C LYS A 4 23.93 -4.42 1.24
N ILE A 5 24.65 -3.48 1.86
CA ILE A 5 24.04 -2.41 2.70
C ILE A 5 23.91 -1.05 2.00
N ILE A 6 24.55 -0.87 0.85
CA ILE A 6 24.46 0.36 0.04
C ILE A 6 24.47 0.01 -1.45
N LYS A 7 23.75 0.79 -2.27
CA LYS A 7 23.73 0.61 -3.74
C LYS A 7 25.02 1.15 -4.37
N SER A 8 25.43 2.36 -3.98
CA SER A 8 26.71 3.01 -4.35
C SER A 8 27.11 4.07 -3.32
N ALA A 9 28.38 4.45 -3.28
CA ALA A 9 28.86 5.53 -2.40
C ALA A 9 28.26 6.90 -2.77
N ASP A 10 28.03 7.15 -4.07
CA ASP A 10 27.46 8.41 -4.56
C ASP A 10 26.02 8.59 -4.09
N ARG A 11 25.19 7.52 -4.08
CA ARG A 11 23.81 7.60 -3.56
C ARG A 11 23.79 7.86 -2.05
N VAL A 12 24.69 7.25 -1.29
CA VAL A 12 24.84 7.58 0.15
C VAL A 12 25.18 9.05 0.32
N LYS A 13 26.16 9.56 -0.42
CA LYS A 13 26.64 10.94 -0.29
C LYS A 13 25.60 11.98 -0.73
N ASN A 14 24.92 11.73 -1.85
CA ASN A 14 24.08 12.74 -2.50
C ASN A 14 22.64 12.72 -1.98
N ILE A 15 22.12 11.54 -1.61
CA ILE A 15 20.70 11.36 -1.23
C ILE A 15 20.49 10.54 0.05
N GLY A 16 21.56 10.13 0.73
CA GLY A 16 21.46 9.40 2.01
C GLY A 16 20.94 7.97 1.89
N GLU A 17 20.92 7.38 0.70
CA GLU A 17 20.36 6.04 0.52
C GLU A 17 21.22 4.96 1.18
N VAL A 18 20.58 4.15 2.01
CA VAL A 18 21.13 2.94 2.63
C VAL A 18 20.10 1.83 2.61
N PHE A 19 20.54 0.58 2.59
CA PHE A 19 19.66 -0.57 2.77
C PHE A 19 19.61 -0.97 4.23
N THR A 20 18.41 -1.15 4.76
CA THR A 20 18.19 -1.66 6.11
C THR A 20 18.58 -3.14 6.16
N PRO A 21 19.54 -3.54 7.00
CA PRO A 21 19.90 -4.95 7.14
C PRO A 21 18.74 -5.80 7.66
N GLN A 22 18.61 -7.05 7.18
CA GLN A 22 17.53 -7.96 7.58
C GLN A 22 17.43 -8.12 9.11
N LYS A 23 18.56 -8.22 9.82
CA LYS A 23 18.57 -8.30 11.29
C LYS A 23 17.89 -7.11 11.98
N THR A 24 17.99 -5.92 11.38
CA THR A 24 17.38 -4.69 11.91
C THR A 24 15.89 -4.69 11.62
N VAL A 25 15.49 -5.12 10.42
CA VAL A 25 14.08 -5.32 10.07
C VAL A 25 13.43 -6.30 11.05
N ASP A 26 14.06 -7.45 11.27
CA ASP A 26 13.54 -8.48 12.18
C ASP A 26 13.43 -7.97 13.60
N PHE A 27 14.48 -7.32 14.11
CA PHE A 27 14.49 -6.74 15.45
C PHE A 27 13.35 -5.74 15.66
N MET A 28 13.09 -4.87 14.68
CA MET A 28 12.00 -3.89 14.77
C MET A 28 10.62 -4.54 14.67
N LEU A 29 10.45 -5.54 13.80
CA LEU A 29 9.16 -6.22 13.62
C LEU A 29 8.84 -7.22 14.75
N ASP A 30 9.84 -7.63 15.53
CA ASP A 30 9.68 -8.50 16.70
C ASP A 30 9.33 -7.76 17.99
N GLN A 31 9.34 -6.42 17.98
CA GLN A 31 8.85 -5.63 19.11
C GLN A 31 7.37 -5.98 19.40
N PRO A 32 6.96 -6.18 20.66
CA PRO A 32 5.64 -6.71 20.99
C PRO A 32 4.47 -5.95 20.37
N GLU A 33 4.48 -4.61 20.39
CA GLU A 33 3.39 -3.82 19.82
C GLU A 33 3.30 -3.97 18.30
N ILE A 34 4.45 -4.08 17.62
CA ILE A 34 4.53 -4.23 16.17
C ILE A 34 4.14 -5.65 15.76
N LYS A 35 4.64 -6.66 16.47
CA LYS A 35 4.33 -8.06 16.22
C LYS A 35 2.82 -8.34 16.33
N ALA A 36 2.13 -7.72 17.27
CA ALA A 36 0.67 -7.80 17.39
C ALA A 36 -0.04 -7.23 16.14
N LYS A 37 0.45 -6.12 15.58
CA LYS A 37 -0.10 -5.53 14.34
C LYS A 37 0.26 -6.34 13.10
N VAL A 38 1.45 -6.95 13.05
CA VAL A 38 1.84 -7.88 11.98
C VAL A 38 0.89 -9.09 12.00
N ASN A 39 0.58 -9.63 13.18
CA ASN A 39 -0.38 -10.72 13.38
C ASN A 39 -1.85 -10.25 13.41
N SER A 40 -2.23 -9.37 12.49
CA SER A 40 -3.60 -8.93 12.27
C SER A 40 -3.87 -8.82 10.77
N LEU A 41 -5.07 -9.23 10.31
CA LEU A 41 -5.47 -9.10 8.91
C LEU A 41 -6.05 -7.72 8.57
N THR A 42 -6.15 -6.82 9.55
CA THR A 42 -6.77 -5.50 9.37
C THR A 42 -5.88 -4.33 9.77
N ALA A 43 -4.83 -4.58 10.57
CA ALA A 43 -3.87 -3.54 10.93
C ALA A 43 -3.05 -3.11 9.71
N THR A 44 -3.04 -1.80 9.46
CA THR A 44 -2.34 -1.18 8.33
C THR A 44 -0.92 -0.75 8.69
N PHE A 45 -0.04 -0.75 7.69
CA PHE A 45 1.34 -0.28 7.77
C PHE A 45 1.60 0.70 6.63
N LEU A 46 2.20 1.84 6.96
CA LEU A 46 2.67 2.84 6.00
C LEU A 46 4.18 3.00 6.16
N GLU A 47 4.91 2.82 5.07
CA GLU A 47 6.32 3.17 4.97
C GLU A 47 6.45 4.45 4.09
N PRO A 48 6.71 5.63 4.68
CA PRO A 48 6.84 6.90 3.94
C PRO A 48 8.15 7.11 3.15
N SER A 49 9.12 6.21 3.25
CA SER A 49 10.43 6.20 2.59
C SER A 49 10.86 4.75 2.31
N ALA A 50 10.00 4.01 1.63
CA ALA A 50 10.03 2.55 1.52
C ALA A 50 11.30 1.96 0.89
N GLY A 51 12.08 2.77 0.15
CA GLY A 51 13.23 2.30 -0.61
C GLY A 51 12.84 1.17 -1.55
N GLU A 52 13.63 0.09 -1.57
CA GLU A 52 13.31 -1.14 -2.31
C GLU A 52 12.39 -2.10 -1.53
N GLY A 53 11.85 -1.68 -0.38
CA GLY A 53 10.78 -2.38 0.34
C GLY A 53 11.20 -3.34 1.44
N ALA A 54 12.38 -3.18 2.06
CA ALA A 54 12.89 -4.10 3.08
C ALA A 54 11.87 -4.44 4.19
N PHE A 55 11.23 -3.42 4.78
CA PHE A 55 10.18 -3.62 5.78
C PHE A 55 8.89 -4.19 5.18
N LEU A 56 8.38 -3.60 4.09
CA LEU A 56 7.10 -4.00 3.50
C LEU A 56 7.09 -5.45 3.01
N VAL A 57 8.20 -5.91 2.42
CA VAL A 57 8.39 -7.29 1.99
C VAL A 57 8.35 -8.24 3.19
N GLU A 58 9.06 -7.92 4.27
CA GLU A 58 9.09 -8.78 5.45
C GLU A 58 7.75 -8.79 6.19
N ILE A 59 7.09 -7.64 6.32
CA ILE A 59 5.72 -7.56 6.87
C ILE A 59 4.76 -8.39 6.01
N LEU A 60 4.85 -8.32 4.68
CA LEU A 60 4.00 -9.12 3.78
C LEU A 60 4.19 -10.61 4.04
N LYS A 61 5.44 -11.11 4.08
CA LYS A 61 5.72 -12.53 4.37
C LYS A 61 5.08 -12.96 5.68
N ARG A 62 5.31 -12.21 6.77
CA ARG A 62 4.77 -12.51 8.11
C ARG A 62 3.25 -12.46 8.12
N LYS A 63 2.63 -11.49 7.46
CA LYS A 63 1.17 -11.39 7.33
C LYS A 63 0.56 -12.55 6.54
N LEU A 64 1.19 -12.98 5.45
CA LEU A 64 0.72 -14.13 4.66
C LEU A 64 0.82 -15.44 5.47
N LEU A 65 1.87 -15.60 6.30
CA LEU A 65 1.96 -16.71 7.25
C LEU A 65 0.83 -16.65 8.28
N TYR A 66 0.58 -15.49 8.87
CA TYR A 66 -0.53 -15.30 9.79
C TYR A 66 -1.88 -15.62 9.13
N ALA A 67 -2.12 -15.17 7.88
CA ALA A 67 -3.32 -15.47 7.12
C ALA A 67 -3.59 -16.98 6.98
N LYS A 68 -2.53 -17.80 6.81
CA LYS A 68 -2.64 -19.28 6.79
C LYS A 68 -3.25 -19.83 8.07
N THR A 69 -2.84 -19.31 9.22
CA THR A 69 -3.35 -19.75 10.54
C THR A 69 -4.81 -19.38 10.79
N GLN A 70 -5.31 -18.36 10.10
CA GLN A 70 -6.65 -17.82 10.32
C GLN A 70 -7.67 -18.37 9.31
N ALA A 71 -7.23 -19.05 8.25
CA ALA A 71 -8.09 -19.42 7.13
C ALA A 71 -8.87 -20.71 7.35
N ASN A 72 -10.14 -20.70 6.96
CA ASN A 72 -11.03 -21.85 6.95
C ASN A 72 -11.26 -22.32 5.51
N GLY A 73 -10.28 -23.08 4.99
CA GLY A 73 -10.30 -23.62 3.64
C GLY A 73 -9.67 -22.70 2.59
N LYS A 74 -9.48 -23.26 1.39
CA LYS A 74 -8.63 -22.69 0.32
C LYS A 74 -9.13 -21.34 -0.18
N LYS A 75 -10.42 -21.23 -0.46
CA LYS A 75 -11.03 -19.99 -0.97
C LYS A 75 -10.94 -18.85 0.06
N ASP A 76 -11.12 -19.17 1.33
CA ASP A 76 -10.97 -18.20 2.42
C ASP A 76 -9.51 -17.76 2.57
N LEU A 77 -8.55 -18.69 2.44
CA LEU A 77 -7.13 -18.37 2.44
C LEU A 77 -6.75 -17.41 1.30
N GLN A 78 -7.24 -17.65 0.08
CA GLN A 78 -7.00 -16.76 -1.06
C GLN A 78 -7.53 -15.34 -0.81
N ASN A 79 -8.71 -15.21 -0.22
CA ASN A 79 -9.26 -13.90 0.18
C ASN A 79 -8.40 -13.25 1.28
N LYS A 80 -7.96 -14.01 2.29
CA LYS A 80 -7.13 -13.51 3.38
C LYS A 80 -5.73 -13.09 2.92
N PHE A 81 -5.19 -13.71 1.88
CA PHE A 81 -3.96 -13.27 1.22
C PHE A 81 -4.11 -11.86 0.63
N LEU A 82 -5.20 -11.63 -0.12
CA LEU A 82 -5.49 -10.30 -0.68
C LEU A 82 -5.81 -9.28 0.42
N GLN A 83 -6.55 -9.69 1.46
CA GLN A 83 -6.84 -8.85 2.60
C GLN A 83 -5.55 -8.42 3.32
N ALA A 84 -4.66 -9.36 3.63
CA ALA A 84 -3.37 -9.06 4.25
C ALA A 84 -2.54 -8.09 3.40
N LEU A 85 -2.44 -8.33 2.09
CA LEU A 85 -1.73 -7.47 1.16
C LEU A 85 -2.31 -6.04 1.12
N SER A 86 -3.64 -5.91 1.17
CA SER A 86 -4.34 -4.62 1.11
C SER A 86 -4.06 -3.68 2.28
N THR A 87 -3.42 -4.17 3.34
CA THR A 87 -3.08 -3.39 4.53
C THR A 87 -1.70 -2.72 4.47
N LEU A 88 -0.94 -2.90 3.39
CA LEU A 88 0.44 -2.43 3.26
C LEU A 88 0.51 -1.28 2.27
N TYR A 89 1.14 -0.17 2.68
CA TYR A 89 1.28 1.05 1.90
C TYR A 89 2.73 1.53 1.93
N GLY A 90 3.22 2.01 0.78
CA GLY A 90 4.57 2.53 0.63
C GLY A 90 4.60 3.82 -0.17
N ILE A 91 5.42 4.78 0.26
CA ILE A 91 5.82 5.96 -0.50
C ILE A 91 7.32 5.86 -0.71
N GLU A 92 7.77 6.07 -1.94
CA GLU A 92 9.20 6.16 -2.25
C GLU A 92 9.44 7.31 -3.23
N LEU A 93 10.50 8.07 -2.97
CA LEU A 93 10.82 9.27 -3.74
C LEU A 93 11.42 8.92 -5.11
N MET A 94 12.36 7.98 -5.13
CA MET A 94 13.14 7.64 -6.30
C MET A 94 12.39 6.65 -7.20
N GLU A 95 12.30 6.95 -8.49
CA GLU A 95 11.58 6.13 -9.48
C GLU A 95 12.14 4.69 -9.54
N ASP A 96 13.46 4.54 -9.57
CA ASP A 96 14.08 3.22 -9.64
C ASP A 96 13.85 2.39 -8.36
N ASN A 97 13.77 3.04 -7.20
CA ASN A 97 13.47 2.35 -5.95
C ASN A 97 12.01 1.92 -5.87
N VAL A 98 11.05 2.78 -6.26
CA VAL A 98 9.64 2.41 -6.25
C VAL A 98 9.33 1.28 -7.24
N GLU A 99 10.01 1.26 -8.40
CA GLU A 99 9.93 0.13 -9.33
C GLU A 99 10.40 -1.17 -8.68
N MET A 100 11.55 -1.14 -8.02
CA MET A 100 12.08 -2.30 -7.28
C MET A 100 11.17 -2.72 -6.12
N LEU A 101 10.61 -1.77 -5.38
CA LEU A 101 9.62 -2.01 -4.33
C LEU A 101 8.41 -2.77 -4.89
N VAL A 102 7.80 -2.28 -5.98
CA VAL A 102 6.64 -2.92 -6.61
C VAL A 102 7.00 -4.34 -7.08
N MET A 103 8.15 -4.51 -7.74
CA MET A 103 8.62 -5.84 -8.17
C MET A 103 8.83 -6.79 -6.99
N ASN A 104 9.45 -6.32 -5.91
CA ASN A 104 9.71 -7.12 -4.72
C ASN A 104 8.41 -7.53 -4.01
N MET A 105 7.42 -6.64 -3.93
CA MET A 105 6.10 -6.95 -3.37
C MET A 105 5.34 -7.97 -4.22
N VAL A 106 5.34 -7.80 -5.56
CA VAL A 106 4.70 -8.74 -6.50
C VAL A 106 5.35 -10.12 -6.42
N ASN A 107 6.68 -10.19 -6.48
CA ASN A 107 7.41 -11.46 -6.39
C ASN A 107 7.18 -12.15 -5.04
N THR A 108 7.25 -11.41 -3.93
CA THR A 108 6.99 -11.95 -2.60
C THR A 108 5.59 -12.54 -2.48
N PHE A 109 4.57 -11.83 -2.96
CA PHE A 109 3.19 -12.34 -2.96
C PHE A 109 3.06 -13.58 -3.85
N ARG A 110 3.59 -13.52 -5.08
CA ARG A 110 3.50 -14.59 -6.07
C ARG A 110 4.19 -15.86 -5.59
N ASP A 111 5.39 -15.74 -5.05
CA ASP A 111 6.16 -16.88 -4.56
C ASP A 111 5.46 -17.51 -3.35
N ALA A 112 4.96 -16.68 -2.40
CA ALA A 112 4.14 -17.18 -1.30
C ALA A 112 2.85 -17.86 -1.79
N TYR A 113 2.22 -17.34 -2.83
CA TYR A 113 1.01 -17.91 -3.43
C TYR A 113 1.30 -19.29 -4.05
N PHE A 114 2.29 -19.39 -4.94
CA PHE A 114 2.63 -20.65 -5.62
C PHE A 114 3.17 -21.71 -4.66
N ASN A 115 3.88 -21.31 -3.60
CA ASN A 115 4.32 -22.25 -2.56
C ASN A 115 3.18 -22.74 -1.66
N THR A 116 2.01 -22.11 -1.71
CA THR A 116 0.86 -22.44 -0.85
C THR A 116 -0.21 -23.25 -1.57
N PHE A 117 -0.42 -23.01 -2.87
CA PHE A 117 -1.52 -23.58 -3.65
C PHE A 117 -1.01 -24.49 -4.76
N SER A 118 -1.60 -25.69 -4.89
CA SER A 118 -1.31 -26.59 -6.01
C SER A 118 -1.73 -25.97 -7.35
N LEU A 119 -1.19 -26.47 -8.47
CA LEU A 119 -1.50 -25.93 -9.80
C LEU A 119 -3.01 -25.85 -10.11
N GLU A 120 -3.80 -26.81 -9.61
CA GLU A 120 -5.25 -26.87 -9.79
C GLU A 120 -6.01 -25.84 -8.93
N GLU A 121 -5.41 -25.41 -7.82
CA GLU A 121 -5.98 -24.43 -6.89
C GLU A 121 -5.62 -22.99 -7.27
N GLN A 122 -4.61 -22.83 -8.14
CA GLN A 122 -4.13 -21.53 -8.56
C GLN A 122 -5.18 -20.81 -9.41
N ASN A 123 -5.47 -19.57 -9.04
CA ASN A 123 -6.47 -18.73 -9.67
C ASN A 123 -5.81 -17.43 -10.13
N GLN A 124 -5.74 -17.25 -11.44
CA GLN A 124 -5.16 -16.06 -12.06
C GLN A 124 -5.84 -14.75 -11.62
N LYS A 125 -7.12 -14.81 -11.23
CA LYS A 125 -7.83 -13.63 -10.72
C LYS A 125 -7.26 -13.12 -9.39
N ILE A 126 -6.72 -14.01 -8.56
CA ILE A 126 -6.06 -13.64 -7.29
C ILE A 126 -4.77 -12.88 -7.59
N LEU A 127 -3.93 -13.41 -8.48
CA LEU A 127 -2.67 -12.75 -8.87
C LEU A 127 -2.92 -11.39 -9.53
N LYS A 128 -3.89 -11.30 -10.44
CA LYS A 128 -4.28 -10.02 -11.05
C LYS A 128 -4.80 -9.00 -10.02
N SER A 129 -5.60 -9.47 -9.06
CA SER A 129 -6.11 -8.60 -7.99
C SER A 129 -5.01 -8.13 -7.05
N ALA A 130 -4.05 -9.00 -6.73
CA ALA A 130 -2.87 -8.64 -5.93
C ALA A 130 -2.05 -7.54 -6.60
N ASN A 131 -1.82 -7.63 -7.92
CA ASN A 131 -1.12 -6.59 -8.66
C ASN A 131 -1.84 -5.24 -8.59
N VAL A 132 -3.17 -5.21 -8.73
CA VAL A 132 -3.94 -3.97 -8.59
C VAL A 132 -3.82 -3.39 -7.18
N ILE A 133 -3.87 -4.22 -6.14
CA ILE A 133 -3.69 -3.76 -4.76
C ILE A 133 -2.28 -3.17 -4.57
N ILE A 134 -1.24 -3.85 -5.05
CA ILE A 134 0.15 -3.36 -4.92
C ILE A 134 0.30 -2.03 -5.65
N SER A 135 -0.13 -1.93 -6.90
CA SER A 135 -0.03 -0.69 -7.68
C SER A 135 -0.85 0.46 -7.07
N ALA A 136 -1.96 0.17 -6.40
CA ALA A 136 -2.79 1.18 -5.74
C ALA A 136 -2.26 1.62 -4.36
N ASN A 137 -1.33 0.85 -3.77
CA ASN A 137 -0.81 1.08 -2.43
C ASN A 137 0.68 1.45 -2.39
N MET A 138 1.43 1.29 -3.49
CA MET A 138 2.83 1.70 -3.61
C MET A 138 2.90 2.93 -4.51
N ALA A 139 3.23 4.08 -3.95
CA ALA A 139 3.22 5.36 -4.64
C ALA A 139 4.64 5.93 -4.79
N GLN A 140 4.94 6.46 -5.98
CA GLN A 140 6.07 7.35 -6.13
C GLN A 140 5.70 8.74 -5.60
N GLY A 141 6.48 9.28 -4.68
CA GLY A 141 6.26 10.64 -4.21
C GLY A 141 7.15 11.03 -3.04
N ASN A 142 7.03 12.29 -2.66
CA ASN A 142 7.71 12.84 -1.49
C ASN A 142 6.71 12.86 -0.33
N ALA A 143 6.89 11.98 0.65
CA ALA A 143 6.01 11.89 1.81
C ALA A 143 5.96 13.15 2.68
N LEU A 144 7.01 13.97 2.69
CA LEU A 144 7.04 15.23 3.44
C LEU A 144 6.14 16.29 2.80
N THR A 145 6.23 16.42 1.47
CA THR A 145 5.39 17.35 0.70
C THR A 145 4.03 16.77 0.30
N ARG A 146 3.87 15.46 0.49
CA ARG A 146 2.68 14.65 0.16
C ARG A 146 2.29 14.68 -1.32
N LYS A 147 3.26 15.00 -2.19
CA LYS A 147 3.09 15.15 -3.63
C LYS A 147 3.90 14.12 -4.40
N THR A 148 3.37 13.73 -5.55
CA THR A 148 4.06 12.96 -6.59
C THR A 148 5.14 13.81 -7.27
N ALA A 149 5.99 13.18 -8.10
CA ALA A 149 6.98 13.89 -8.91
C ALA A 149 6.38 14.93 -9.87
N THR A 150 5.10 14.78 -10.22
CA THR A 150 4.35 15.71 -11.08
C THR A 150 3.70 16.87 -10.32
N GLY A 151 3.86 16.92 -8.99
CA GLY A 151 3.23 17.94 -8.13
C GLY A 151 1.80 17.61 -7.70
N ASN A 152 1.18 16.56 -8.24
CA ASN A 152 -0.15 16.09 -7.84
C ASN A 152 -0.13 15.46 -6.44
N PRO A 153 -1.23 15.49 -5.67
CA PRO A 153 -1.35 14.78 -4.40
C PRO A 153 -1.08 13.28 -4.53
N ILE A 154 -0.41 12.68 -3.55
CA ILE A 154 -0.31 11.22 -3.44
C ILE A 154 -1.70 10.67 -3.12
N VAL A 155 -2.12 9.61 -3.83
CA VAL A 155 -3.43 8.97 -3.62
C VAL A 155 -3.23 7.53 -3.20
N PHE A 156 -3.94 7.11 -2.15
CA PHE A 156 -4.02 5.73 -1.70
C PHE A 156 -5.43 5.18 -1.79
N SER A 157 -5.54 3.86 -1.83
CA SER A 157 -6.82 3.15 -1.78
C SER A 157 -7.03 2.52 -0.40
N GLU A 158 -8.09 2.91 0.29
CA GLU A 158 -8.59 2.17 1.46
C GLU A 158 -9.36 0.94 0.99
N TRP A 159 -9.12 -0.19 1.65
CA TRP A 159 -9.74 -1.48 1.34
C TRP A 159 -10.55 -1.99 2.54
N LYS A 160 -11.86 -1.77 2.54
CA LYS A 160 -12.73 -2.15 3.65
C LYS A 160 -13.46 -3.47 3.33
N PRO A 161 -13.26 -4.55 4.11
CA PRO A 161 -14.02 -5.78 3.94
C PRO A 161 -15.53 -5.54 4.06
N VAL A 162 -16.30 -6.10 3.13
CA VAL A 162 -17.77 -6.09 3.13
C VAL A 162 -18.25 -7.53 3.25
N GLY A 163 -18.68 -7.91 4.46
CA GLY A 163 -18.99 -9.31 4.78
C GLY A 163 -17.74 -10.21 4.66
N LYS A 164 -17.93 -11.47 4.26
CA LYS A 164 -16.86 -12.48 4.25
C LYS A 164 -16.02 -12.54 2.97
N SER A 165 -16.51 -12.01 1.85
CA SER A 165 -15.89 -12.27 0.54
C SER A 165 -15.72 -11.05 -0.35
N LYS A 166 -16.30 -9.91 0.03
CA LYS A 166 -16.23 -8.68 -0.75
C LYS A 166 -15.37 -7.64 -0.07
N VAL A 167 -14.96 -6.65 -0.85
CA VAL A 167 -14.19 -5.49 -0.43
C VAL A 167 -14.75 -4.24 -1.13
N GLN A 168 -14.80 -3.15 -0.37
CA GLN A 168 -15.08 -1.80 -0.86
C GLN A 168 -13.73 -1.07 -0.97
N ARG A 169 -13.43 -0.53 -2.16
CA ARG A 169 -12.25 0.32 -2.40
C ARG A 169 -12.69 1.78 -2.43
N THR A 170 -11.99 2.64 -1.70
CA THR A 170 -12.24 4.09 -1.66
C THR A 170 -10.90 4.81 -1.76
N GLU A 171 -10.77 5.78 -2.65
CA GLU A 171 -9.53 6.56 -2.76
C GLU A 171 -9.50 7.73 -1.76
N TYR A 172 -8.30 8.02 -1.26
CA TYR A 172 -8.00 9.13 -0.37
C TYR A 172 -6.70 9.78 -0.81
N THR A 173 -6.63 11.11 -0.74
CA THR A 173 -5.34 11.80 -0.82
C THR A 173 -4.56 11.53 0.46
N PHE A 174 -3.23 11.53 0.37
CA PHE A 174 -2.40 11.39 1.56
C PHE A 174 -2.58 12.57 2.52
N ASP A 175 -2.84 13.78 2.01
CA ASP A 175 -3.24 14.94 2.81
C ASP A 175 -4.45 14.63 3.67
N SER A 176 -5.54 14.14 3.07
CA SER A 176 -6.75 13.87 3.83
C SER A 176 -6.60 12.79 4.89
N ILE A 177 -5.76 11.79 4.64
CA ILE A 177 -5.43 10.76 5.65
C ILE A 177 -4.71 11.39 6.86
N VAL A 178 -3.76 12.32 6.63
CA VAL A 178 -2.99 12.94 7.70
C VAL A 178 -3.82 13.96 8.48
N GLU A 179 -4.67 14.71 7.79
CA GLU A 179 -5.54 15.74 8.37
C GLU A 179 -6.81 15.16 9.01
N GLY A 180 -7.10 13.89 8.77
CA GLY A 180 -8.34 13.25 9.22
C GLY A 180 -9.58 13.73 8.45
N SER A 181 -9.39 14.34 7.28
CA SER A 181 -10.45 14.72 6.35
C SER A 181 -10.87 13.51 5.50
N GLY A 182 -12.01 13.62 4.83
CA GLY A 182 -12.65 12.49 4.13
C GLY A 182 -11.92 11.97 2.87
N PRO A 183 -12.59 11.10 2.08
CA PRO A 183 -12.06 10.57 0.82
C PRO A 183 -11.65 11.64 -0.21
N THR A 184 -10.96 11.24 -1.29
CA THR A 184 -10.52 12.17 -2.36
C THR A 184 -11.64 13.16 -2.72
N GLY A 185 -11.30 14.45 -2.79
CA GLY A 185 -12.25 15.50 -3.11
C GLY A 185 -13.12 16.05 -1.96
N THR A 186 -12.85 15.64 -0.72
CA THR A 186 -13.22 16.43 0.47
C THR A 186 -12.10 17.36 0.96
N VAL A 187 -10.94 17.37 0.28
CA VAL A 187 -9.82 18.26 0.62
C VAL A 187 -10.14 19.64 0.06
N GLN A 188 -10.64 20.52 0.91
CA GLN A 188 -10.55 21.95 0.65
C GLN A 188 -9.06 22.30 0.62
N GLU A 189 -8.61 22.97 -0.44
CA GLU A 189 -7.31 23.64 -0.41
C GLU A 189 -7.32 24.67 0.72
N HIS A 190 -6.87 24.27 1.91
CA HIS A 190 -6.51 25.24 2.94
C HIS A 190 -5.11 25.77 2.62
N SER A 191 -4.99 26.47 1.48
CA SER A 191 -3.92 27.42 1.33
C SER A 191 -4.32 28.65 2.15
N GLU A 192 -3.70 28.83 3.31
CA GLU A 192 -3.71 30.13 3.99
C GLU A 192 -2.85 31.11 3.17
N GLN A 193 -3.34 31.48 2.00
CA GLN A 193 -3.00 32.74 1.38
C GLN A 193 -4.34 33.43 1.17
N LEU A 194 -4.65 34.37 2.07
CA LEU A 194 -5.81 35.25 1.95
C LEU A 194 -5.69 36.04 0.64
N ASP A 195 -6.28 35.51 -0.43
CA ASP A 195 -6.43 36.25 -1.66
C ASP A 195 -7.57 37.26 -1.44
N LEU A 196 -7.18 38.50 -1.17
CA LEU A 196 -8.05 39.61 -0.74
C LEU A 196 -9.12 39.98 -1.79
N PHE A 197 -9.11 39.32 -2.95
CA PHE A 197 -9.99 39.57 -4.10
C PHE A 197 -10.60 38.31 -4.72
N ALA A 198 -10.65 37.18 -4.01
CA ALA A 198 -11.36 36.00 -4.54
C ALA A 198 -12.88 36.27 -4.61
N ASP A 199 -13.46 36.17 -5.80
CA ASP A 199 -14.88 36.32 -6.06
C ASP A 199 -15.72 35.41 -5.14
N PHE A 200 -16.57 36.01 -4.32
CA PHE A 200 -17.40 35.35 -3.30
C PHE A 200 -18.53 34.46 -3.88
N ASP A 201 -18.65 34.37 -5.21
CA ASP A 201 -19.73 33.66 -5.91
C ASP A 201 -19.25 32.37 -6.62
N ALA A 202 -17.99 31.97 -6.47
CA ALA A 202 -17.53 30.67 -6.95
C ALA A 202 -17.88 29.59 -5.92
N GLU A 203 -18.96 28.84 -6.16
CA GLU A 203 -19.19 27.60 -5.41
C GLU A 203 -17.98 26.68 -5.60
N PRO A 204 -17.35 26.18 -4.51
CA PRO A 204 -16.23 25.26 -4.64
C PRO A 204 -16.71 24.02 -5.40
N GLU A 205 -16.03 23.66 -6.49
CA GLU A 205 -16.30 22.41 -7.20
C GLU A 205 -16.11 21.23 -6.22
N GLU A 206 -17.22 20.66 -5.75
CA GLU A 206 -17.20 19.41 -4.98
C GLU A 206 -16.69 18.28 -5.88
N THR A 207 -15.38 18.03 -5.84
CA THR A 207 -14.80 16.86 -6.49
C THR A 207 -15.29 15.61 -5.75
N LYS A 208 -16.12 14.80 -6.42
CA LYS A 208 -16.69 13.59 -5.80
C LYS A 208 -15.62 12.53 -5.60
N ALA A 209 -15.54 12.00 -4.38
CA ALA A 209 -14.71 10.85 -4.04
C ALA A 209 -14.81 9.70 -5.03
N ILE A 210 -13.66 9.24 -5.52
CA ILE A 210 -13.58 8.07 -6.40
C ILE A 210 -13.84 6.83 -5.55
N LYS A 211 -15.08 6.34 -5.63
CA LYS A 211 -15.54 5.11 -4.99
C LYS A 211 -15.70 4.02 -6.04
N TYR A 212 -15.32 2.81 -5.67
CA TYR A 212 -15.50 1.62 -6.49
C TYR A 212 -16.73 0.85 -6.05
N ILE A 213 -17.31 0.03 -6.91
CA ILE A 213 -18.41 -0.85 -6.53
C ILE A 213 -17.86 -1.97 -5.62
N PRO A 214 -18.56 -2.37 -4.53
CA PRO A 214 -18.15 -3.52 -3.74
C PRO A 214 -18.05 -4.81 -4.59
N VAL A 215 -16.85 -5.37 -4.71
CA VAL A 215 -16.56 -6.57 -5.50
C VAL A 215 -16.02 -7.69 -4.62
N LYS A 216 -16.04 -8.94 -5.12
CA LYS A 216 -15.28 -10.02 -4.47
C LYS A 216 -13.79 -9.68 -4.45
N TRP A 217 -13.05 -10.14 -3.45
CA TRP A 217 -11.59 -9.96 -3.40
C TRP A 217 -10.88 -10.39 -4.69
N GLU A 218 -11.25 -11.57 -5.22
CA GLU A 218 -10.71 -12.07 -6.49
C GLU A 218 -11.07 -11.22 -7.72
N ASP A 219 -12.03 -10.31 -7.63
CA ASP A 219 -12.52 -9.49 -8.74
C ASP A 219 -12.03 -8.03 -8.66
N VAL A 220 -11.15 -7.69 -7.71
CA VAL A 220 -10.56 -6.34 -7.57
C VAL A 220 -9.87 -5.89 -8.85
N TYR A 221 -9.26 -6.81 -9.60
CA TYR A 221 -8.61 -6.51 -10.88
C TYR A 221 -9.51 -5.86 -11.94
N LYS A 222 -10.84 -5.97 -11.79
CA LYS A 222 -11.81 -5.35 -12.70
C LYS A 222 -11.92 -3.84 -12.53
N GLN A 223 -11.52 -3.30 -11.38
CA GLN A 223 -11.53 -1.86 -11.09
C GLN A 223 -12.85 -1.14 -11.42
N LEU A 224 -13.98 -1.76 -11.07
CA LEU A 224 -15.32 -1.23 -11.37
C LEU A 224 -15.62 0.01 -10.51
N LYS A 225 -15.73 1.18 -11.13
CA LYS A 225 -16.08 2.46 -10.47
C LYS A 225 -17.59 2.57 -10.24
N ALA A 226 -17.99 3.23 -9.15
CA ALA A 226 -19.38 3.47 -8.78
C ALA A 226 -19.95 4.73 -9.44
#